data_AF-A0A9D8LMI3-F1
#
_entry.id   AF-A0A9D8LMI3-F1
#
_cell.length_a   1.000
_cell.length_b   1.000
_cell.length_c   1.000
_cell.angle_alpha   90.00
_cell.angle_beta   90.00
_cell.angle_gamma   90.00
#
_symmetry.space_group_name_H-M   'P 1'
#
loop_
_entity.id
_entity.type
_entity.pdbx_description
1 polymer ?
#
loop_
_entity_poly.entity_id
_entity_poly.type
_entity_poly.pdbx_seq_one_letter_code
_entity_poly.pdbx_strand_id
1 'polypeptide(L)'
;MGRRSSPDRIVSGYERFRLLRVERSVRDADLAVWHGRSRNSRVAKVLAFMLLIRAGGGGGLPLSRQPSVICKGAEQQFFSASGENQAAHLLPGQIVIDGAMPWLYLQGEPARLLQNEFAYVEPIHANFNAADRIAERNGMTNAFADACRQVLMAQGVPERDVADAYNRIWAPRALAAILAAESELRAEPLPPALVFGEPGSADYNTILNLEERGSAMGDAEVWNNFERLSMLDYYRASFDDPPPELEPRAIRALLGL
;
A
#
# COMPACT_ATOMS: atom_id res chain seq x y z
N MET A 1 6.97 48.80 -3.12
CA MET A 1 7.31 47.36 -2.99
C MET A 1 8.16 47.17 -1.74
N GLY A 2 7.56 46.77 -0.62
CA GLY A 2 8.31 46.52 0.62
C GLY A 2 8.72 45.05 0.69
N ARG A 3 10.02 44.76 0.77
CA ARG A 3 10.51 43.42 1.14
C ARG A 3 10.06 43.16 2.57
N ARG A 4 9.11 42.24 2.77
CA ARG A 4 8.76 41.73 4.10
C ARG A 4 9.95 40.89 4.60
N SER A 5 10.70 41.41 5.57
CA SER A 5 11.68 40.64 6.34
C SER A 5 10.96 39.90 7.46
N SER A 6 11.17 38.60 7.58
CA SER A 6 10.70 37.83 8.74
C SER A 6 11.52 38.24 9.97
N PRO A 7 10.91 38.53 11.14
CA PRO A 7 11.61 39.14 12.28
C PRO A 7 12.65 38.22 12.91
N ASP A 8 12.57 36.91 12.68
CA ASP A 8 13.52 35.95 13.18
C ASP A 8 13.56 34.71 12.25
N ARG A 9 14.72 34.50 11.61
CA ARG A 9 14.93 33.37 10.68
C ARG A 9 14.87 32.03 11.40
N ILE A 10 15.22 31.97 12.69
CA ILE A 10 15.20 30.74 13.48
C ILE A 10 13.76 30.41 13.84
N VAL A 11 12.98 31.38 14.35
CA VAL A 11 11.56 31.18 14.68
C VAL A 11 10.73 30.87 13.43
N SER A 12 11.00 31.53 12.30
CA SER A 12 10.35 31.19 11.02
C SER A 12 10.74 29.80 10.50
N GLY A 13 11.93 29.30 10.83
CA GLY A 13 12.36 27.93 10.55
C GLY A 13 11.62 26.91 11.42
N TYR A 14 11.50 27.18 12.72
CA TYR A 14 10.74 26.36 13.67
C TYR A 14 9.24 26.34 13.38
N GLU A 15 8.63 27.48 13.06
CA GLU A 15 7.21 27.57 12.71
C GLU A 15 6.93 26.93 11.35
N ARG A 16 7.83 27.06 10.37
CA ARG A 16 7.72 26.34 9.09
C ARG A 16 7.89 24.83 9.27
N PHE A 17 8.79 24.40 10.15
CA PHE A 17 8.96 22.99 10.52
C PHE A 17 7.72 22.43 11.22
N ARG A 18 7.11 23.21 12.12
CA ARG A 18 5.88 22.84 12.84
C ARG A 18 4.66 22.80 11.90
N LEU A 19 4.49 23.79 11.03
CA LEU A 19 3.43 23.82 10.01
C LEU A 19 3.58 22.69 8.98
N LEU A 20 4.78 22.47 8.43
CA LEU A 20 5.01 21.38 7.47
C LEU A 20 4.83 19.99 8.11
N ARG A 21 5.17 19.79 9.40
CA ARG A 21 4.98 18.49 10.07
C ARG A 21 3.54 18.25 10.54
N VAL A 22 2.85 19.27 11.04
CA VAL A 22 1.48 19.11 11.57
C VAL A 22 0.45 19.03 10.44
N GLU A 23 0.57 19.81 9.36
CA GLU A 23 -0.32 19.68 8.20
C GLU A 23 -0.06 18.40 7.38
N ARG A 24 1.18 17.89 7.35
CA ARG A 24 1.50 16.56 6.80
C ARG A 24 0.82 15.45 7.60
N SER A 25 0.87 15.48 8.93
CA SER A 25 0.41 14.35 9.76
C SER A 25 -1.05 13.93 9.62
N VAL A 26 -1.99 14.87 9.42
CA VAL A 26 -3.43 14.52 9.25
C VAL A 26 -3.72 14.10 7.81
N ARG A 27 -3.12 14.78 6.83
CA ARG A 27 -3.31 14.46 5.40
C ARG A 27 -2.62 13.17 4.99
N ASP A 28 -1.46 12.87 5.57
CA ASP A 28 -0.70 11.65 5.27
C ASP A 28 -1.31 10.42 5.93
N ALA A 29 -1.99 10.56 7.07
CA ALA A 29 -2.77 9.50 7.70
C ALA A 29 -3.96 9.07 6.83
N ASP A 30 -4.81 10.03 6.45
CA ASP A 30 -5.95 9.79 5.55
C ASP A 30 -5.47 9.26 4.19
N LEU A 31 -4.36 9.80 3.67
CA LEU A 31 -3.74 9.35 2.43
C LEU A 31 -3.20 7.92 2.54
N ALA A 32 -2.59 7.53 3.66
CA ALA A 32 -2.09 6.16 3.87
C ALA A 32 -3.22 5.14 4.01
N VAL A 33 -4.29 5.48 4.73
CA VAL A 33 -5.50 4.64 4.77
C VAL A 33 -6.10 4.53 3.38
N TRP A 34 -6.22 5.64 2.65
CA TRP A 34 -6.76 5.65 1.30
C TRP A 34 -5.89 4.85 0.33
N HIS A 35 -4.57 4.99 0.38
CA HIS A 35 -3.62 4.22 -0.43
C HIS A 35 -3.74 2.71 -0.18
N GLY A 36 -3.81 2.29 1.09
CA GLY A 36 -4.05 0.90 1.46
C GLY A 36 -5.41 0.38 0.98
N ARG A 37 -6.47 1.18 1.08
CA ARG A 37 -7.82 0.82 0.58
C ARG A 37 -7.83 0.70 -0.95
N SER A 38 -7.16 1.63 -1.64
CA SER A 38 -6.99 1.61 -3.08
C SER A 38 -6.21 0.37 -3.54
N ARG A 39 -5.16 -0.05 -2.80
CA ARG A 39 -4.46 -1.32 -3.04
C ARG A 39 -5.42 -2.51 -2.94
N ASN A 40 -6.18 -2.58 -1.85
CA ASN A 40 -7.12 -3.67 -1.61
C ASN A 40 -8.22 -3.74 -2.70
N SER A 41 -8.78 -2.60 -3.12
CA SER A 41 -9.70 -2.51 -4.25
C SER A 41 -9.08 -3.05 -5.54
N ARG A 42 -7.84 -2.66 -5.87
CA ARG A 42 -7.17 -3.13 -7.09
C ARG A 42 -6.80 -4.60 -7.04
N VAL A 43 -6.38 -5.12 -5.88
CA VAL A 43 -6.16 -6.55 -5.70
C VAL A 43 -7.48 -7.31 -5.98
N ALA A 44 -8.60 -6.87 -5.42
CA ALA A 44 -9.91 -7.50 -5.69
C ALA A 44 -10.28 -7.48 -7.19
N LYS A 45 -10.01 -6.38 -7.90
CA LYS A 45 -10.21 -6.28 -9.36
C LYS A 45 -9.33 -7.27 -10.13
N VAL A 46 -8.05 -7.35 -9.79
CA VAL A 46 -7.12 -8.30 -10.43
C VAL A 46 -7.55 -9.74 -10.18
N LEU A 47 -7.99 -10.07 -8.96
CA LEU A 47 -8.54 -11.39 -8.64
C LEU A 47 -9.78 -11.70 -9.49
N ALA A 48 -10.67 -10.73 -9.70
CA ALA A 48 -11.81 -10.91 -10.60
C ALA A 48 -11.34 -11.17 -12.05
N PHE A 49 -10.35 -10.44 -12.58
CA PHE A 49 -9.79 -10.71 -13.90
C PHE A 49 -9.18 -12.11 -14.04
N MET A 50 -8.67 -12.71 -12.97
CA MET A 50 -8.21 -14.11 -12.99
C MET A 50 -9.34 -15.09 -13.35
N LEU A 51 -10.61 -14.77 -13.05
CA LEU A 51 -11.75 -15.58 -13.49
C LEU A 51 -11.90 -15.59 -15.02
N LEU A 52 -11.69 -14.45 -15.69
CA LEU A 52 -11.74 -14.37 -17.15
C LEU A 52 -10.61 -15.19 -17.78
N ILE A 53 -9.41 -15.10 -17.20
CA ILE A 53 -8.25 -15.88 -17.64
C ILE A 53 -8.53 -17.38 -17.48
N ARG A 54 -9.05 -17.79 -16.32
CA ARG A 54 -9.43 -19.17 -16.03
C ARG A 54 -10.49 -19.71 -17.00
N ALA A 55 -11.47 -18.88 -17.37
CA ALA A 55 -12.55 -19.30 -18.27
C ALA A 55 -12.07 -19.60 -19.70
N GLY A 56 -10.91 -19.08 -20.11
CA GLY A 56 -10.29 -19.37 -21.41
C GLY A 56 -11.07 -18.87 -22.64
N GLY A 57 -12.18 -18.15 -22.44
CA GLY A 57 -13.08 -17.72 -23.52
C GLY A 57 -12.60 -16.52 -24.35
N GLY A 58 -11.49 -15.89 -23.96
CA GLY A 58 -11.04 -14.63 -24.53
C GLY A 58 -10.14 -14.72 -25.76
N GLY A 59 -9.71 -15.90 -26.20
CA GLY A 59 -8.80 -16.04 -27.35
C GLY A 59 -7.38 -15.48 -27.12
N GLY A 60 -6.97 -15.33 -25.86
CA GLY A 60 -5.58 -15.02 -25.48
C GLY A 60 -4.70 -16.28 -25.41
N LEU A 61 -3.54 -16.15 -24.75
CA LEU A 61 -2.65 -17.28 -24.50
C LEU A 61 -3.36 -18.43 -23.76
N PRO A 62 -3.03 -19.69 -24.07
CA PRO A 62 -3.59 -20.82 -23.33
C PRO A 62 -3.03 -20.86 -21.91
N LEU A 63 -3.90 -21.05 -20.92
CA LEU A 63 -3.52 -21.27 -19.53
C LEU A 63 -3.08 -22.72 -19.33
N SER A 64 -1.95 -22.95 -18.63
CA SER A 64 -1.56 -24.31 -18.26
C SER A 64 -2.50 -24.91 -17.22
N ARG A 65 -2.54 -26.24 -17.10
CA ARG A 65 -3.40 -26.92 -16.11
C ARG A 65 -3.00 -26.61 -14.66
N GLN A 66 -1.75 -26.22 -14.44
CA GLN A 66 -1.20 -25.87 -13.13
C GLN A 66 -0.39 -24.58 -13.28
N PRO A 67 -1.07 -23.42 -13.40
CA PRO A 67 -0.40 -22.17 -13.70
C PRO A 67 0.59 -21.82 -12.59
N SER A 68 1.81 -21.49 -13.00
CA SER A 68 2.80 -20.84 -12.16
C SER A 68 2.47 -19.36 -12.11
N VAL A 69 2.36 -18.81 -10.90
CA VAL A 69 2.09 -17.38 -10.69
C VAL A 69 3.18 -16.84 -9.79
N ILE A 70 3.87 -15.79 -10.25
CA ILE A 70 4.86 -15.07 -9.47
C ILE A 70 4.53 -13.58 -9.48
N CYS A 71 4.90 -12.89 -8.41
CA CYS A 71 4.85 -11.43 -8.35
C CYS A 71 6.29 -10.90 -8.42
N LYS A 72 6.59 -10.13 -9.46
CA LYS A 72 7.85 -9.39 -9.60
C LYS A 72 7.67 -7.95 -9.10
N GLY A 73 8.77 -7.21 -8.95
CA GLY A 73 8.71 -5.77 -8.73
C GLY A 73 7.90 -5.07 -9.83
N ALA A 74 7.34 -3.90 -9.52
CA ALA A 74 6.54 -3.17 -10.50
C ALA A 74 7.42 -2.68 -11.67
N GLU A 75 7.01 -2.98 -12.91
CA GLU A 75 7.77 -2.66 -14.13
C GLU A 75 7.05 -1.63 -15.03
N GLN A 76 5.74 -1.42 -14.84
CA GLN A 76 4.92 -0.50 -15.65
C GLN A 76 4.31 0.62 -14.82
N GLN A 77 4.40 1.86 -15.29
CA GLN A 77 3.82 3.05 -14.65
C GLN A 77 3.22 4.00 -15.70
N PHE A 78 2.05 4.57 -15.44
CA PHE A 78 1.41 5.53 -16.34
C PHE A 78 2.15 6.87 -16.42
N PHE A 79 2.79 7.29 -15.33
CA PHE A 79 3.58 8.52 -15.29
C PHE A 79 4.74 8.39 -14.30
N SER A 80 5.72 9.28 -14.43
CA SER A 80 6.80 9.46 -13.46
C SER A 80 6.55 10.70 -12.63
N ALA A 81 6.91 10.65 -11.34
CA ALA A 81 6.97 11.82 -10.46
C ALA A 81 8.42 12.15 -10.11
N SER A 82 8.69 13.41 -9.77
CA SER A 82 10.03 13.90 -9.41
C SER A 82 10.02 14.70 -8.11
N GLY A 83 11.19 14.87 -7.50
CA GLY A 83 11.33 15.53 -6.20
C GLY A 83 11.09 14.59 -5.02
N GLU A 84 10.43 15.08 -3.97
CA GLU A 84 10.08 14.28 -2.77
C GLU A 84 8.91 13.31 -3.01
N ASN A 85 8.16 13.50 -4.10
CA ASN A 85 7.07 12.63 -4.51
C ASN A 85 7.56 11.59 -5.54
N GLN A 86 7.08 10.36 -5.38
CA GLN A 86 7.33 9.26 -6.29
C GLN A 86 6.00 8.75 -6.84
N ALA A 87 6.07 8.10 -8.01
CA ALA A 87 4.96 7.31 -8.52
C ALA A 87 4.88 6.03 -7.67
N ALA A 88 3.93 5.97 -6.75
CA ALA A 88 3.75 4.81 -5.89
C ALA A 88 2.76 3.84 -6.49
N HIS A 89 3.17 2.58 -6.58
CA HIS A 89 2.30 1.52 -7.08
C HIS A 89 1.27 1.16 -6.01
N LEU A 90 0.03 0.99 -6.46
CA LEU A 90 -1.01 0.49 -5.57
C LEU A 90 -0.95 -1.03 -5.43
N LEU A 91 -0.65 -1.74 -6.51
CA LEU A 91 -0.45 -3.19 -6.46
C LEU A 91 0.94 -3.52 -5.91
N PRO A 92 1.11 -4.62 -5.14
CA PRO A 92 2.41 -5.03 -4.58
C PRO A 92 3.49 -5.33 -5.62
N GLY A 93 3.13 -5.38 -6.90
CA GLY A 93 4.04 -5.70 -7.99
C GLY A 93 3.33 -6.21 -9.22
N GLN A 94 4.11 -6.72 -10.16
CA GLN A 94 3.67 -7.24 -11.44
C GLN A 94 3.43 -8.75 -11.35
N ILE A 95 2.21 -9.22 -11.65
CA ILE A 95 1.94 -10.65 -11.77
C ILE A 95 2.48 -11.17 -13.10
N VAL A 96 3.09 -12.36 -13.07
CA VAL A 96 3.49 -13.13 -14.25
C VAL A 96 2.91 -14.54 -14.11
N ILE A 97 2.17 -14.97 -15.12
CA ILE A 97 1.51 -16.29 -15.21
C ILE A 97 2.23 -17.09 -16.29
N ASP A 98 2.77 -18.27 -15.96
CA ASP A 98 3.52 -19.13 -16.91
C ASP A 98 4.56 -18.39 -17.75
N GLY A 99 5.24 -17.41 -17.14
CA GLY A 99 6.25 -16.58 -17.79
C GLY A 99 5.72 -15.42 -18.63
N ALA A 100 4.40 -15.23 -18.74
CA ALA A 100 3.75 -14.18 -19.50
C ALA A 100 2.97 -13.19 -18.62
N MET A 101 2.78 -11.97 -19.12
CA MET A 101 1.97 -10.95 -18.44
C MET A 101 0.48 -11.32 -18.50
N PRO A 102 -0.30 -11.03 -17.46
CA PRO A 102 -1.66 -11.56 -17.31
C PRO A 102 -2.63 -11.03 -18.36
N TRP A 103 -2.46 -9.81 -18.88
CA TRP A 103 -3.30 -9.28 -19.96
C TRP A 103 -3.10 -10.00 -21.30
N LEU A 104 -2.02 -10.76 -21.49
CA LEU A 104 -1.80 -11.55 -22.72
C LEU A 104 -2.70 -12.79 -22.80
N TYR A 105 -3.33 -13.17 -21.69
CA TYR A 105 -4.33 -14.23 -21.63
C TYR A 105 -5.74 -13.76 -22.01
N LEU A 106 -5.92 -12.46 -22.20
CA LEU A 106 -7.19 -11.82 -22.55
C LEU A 106 -7.07 -11.11 -23.91
N GLN A 107 -8.20 -10.67 -24.46
CA GLN A 107 -8.25 -9.84 -25.67
C GLN A 107 -9.14 -8.63 -25.43
N GLY A 108 -8.95 -7.59 -26.25
CA GLY A 108 -9.80 -6.40 -26.27
C GLY A 108 -9.81 -5.63 -24.95
N GLU A 109 -11.00 -5.17 -24.57
CA GLU A 109 -11.19 -4.28 -23.42
C GLU A 109 -10.76 -4.90 -22.08
N PRO A 110 -11.07 -6.18 -21.75
CA PRO A 110 -10.58 -6.81 -20.52
C PRO A 110 -9.05 -6.84 -20.39
N ALA A 111 -8.33 -7.09 -21.49
CA ALA A 111 -6.86 -7.07 -21.47
C ALA A 111 -6.32 -5.67 -21.14
N ARG A 112 -6.90 -4.63 -21.76
CA ARG A 112 -6.54 -3.24 -21.53
C ARG A 112 -6.83 -2.79 -20.10
N LEU A 113 -8.01 -3.14 -19.58
CA LEU A 113 -8.40 -2.81 -18.21
C LEU A 113 -7.46 -3.49 -17.20
N LEU A 114 -7.16 -4.77 -17.38
CA LEU A 114 -6.21 -5.48 -16.52
C LEU A 114 -4.81 -4.86 -16.57
N GLN A 115 -4.32 -4.49 -17.75
CA GLN A 115 -3.03 -3.79 -17.87
C GLN A 115 -3.04 -2.46 -17.12
N ASN A 116 -4.14 -1.71 -17.18
CA ASN A 116 -4.27 -0.43 -16.48
C ASN A 116 -4.22 -0.58 -14.96
N GLU A 117 -4.70 -1.70 -14.41
CA GLU A 117 -4.59 -1.97 -12.97
C GLU A 117 -3.14 -2.05 -12.51
N PHE A 118 -2.24 -2.63 -13.32
CA PHE A 118 -0.81 -2.72 -13.03
C PHE A 118 -0.03 -1.43 -13.31
N ALA A 119 -0.46 -0.63 -14.29
CA ALA A 119 0.21 0.62 -14.64
C ALA A 119 -0.18 1.81 -13.73
N TYR A 120 -1.23 1.67 -12.92
CA TYR A 120 -1.69 2.77 -12.08
C TYR A 120 -0.76 3.07 -10.92
N VAL A 121 -0.48 4.36 -10.76
CA VAL A 121 0.40 4.91 -9.74
C VAL A 121 -0.20 6.18 -9.13
N GLU A 122 0.15 6.47 -7.89
CA GLU A 122 -0.26 7.67 -7.17
C GLU A 122 0.94 8.58 -6.90
N PRO A 123 0.82 9.91 -7.05
CA PRO A 123 1.92 10.84 -6.81
C PRO A 123 2.01 11.15 -5.31
N ILE A 124 2.68 10.29 -4.55
CA ILE A 124 2.76 10.39 -3.07
C ILE A 124 4.22 10.41 -2.60
N HIS A 125 4.43 10.76 -1.34
CA HIS A 125 5.78 10.93 -0.80
C HIS A 125 6.60 9.63 -0.86
N ALA A 126 7.91 9.74 -1.04
CA ALA A 126 8.81 8.58 -1.20
C ALA A 126 8.77 7.57 -0.03
N ASN A 127 8.33 7.99 1.16
CA ASN A 127 8.20 7.10 2.32
C ASN A 127 7.11 6.03 2.14
N PHE A 128 6.08 6.27 1.32
CA PHE A 128 5.07 5.25 0.98
C PHE A 128 5.72 4.09 0.23
N ASN A 129 6.48 4.39 -0.84
CA ASN A 129 7.25 3.39 -1.58
C ASN A 129 8.29 2.67 -0.72
N ALA A 130 8.84 3.34 0.29
CA ALA A 130 9.76 2.70 1.22
C ALA A 130 9.02 1.72 2.15
N ALA A 131 7.89 2.13 2.72
CA ALA A 131 7.04 1.26 3.55
C ALA A 131 6.54 0.04 2.74
N ASP A 132 6.09 0.25 1.52
CA ASP A 132 5.64 -0.83 0.61
C ASP A 132 6.75 -1.81 0.32
N ARG A 133 7.96 -1.34 -0.03
CA ARG A 133 9.11 -2.23 -0.26
C ARG A 133 9.44 -3.10 0.94
N ILE A 134 9.24 -2.60 2.17
CA ILE A 134 9.46 -3.38 3.39
C ILE A 134 8.36 -4.44 3.54
N ALA A 135 7.09 -4.10 3.30
CA ALA A 135 6.00 -5.08 3.32
C ALA A 135 6.12 -6.13 2.20
N GLU A 136 6.54 -5.72 1.00
CA GLU A 136 6.78 -6.57 -0.17
C GLU A 136 7.87 -7.60 0.10
N ARG A 137 9.02 -7.20 0.66
CA ARG A 137 10.10 -8.15 1.03
C ARG A 137 9.69 -9.10 2.15
N ASN A 138 8.77 -8.67 3.01
CA ASN A 138 8.22 -9.48 4.10
C ASN A 138 7.02 -10.36 3.67
N GLY A 139 6.78 -10.50 2.36
CA GLY A 139 5.90 -11.54 1.80
C GLY A 139 4.58 -11.05 1.23
N MET A 140 4.34 -9.74 1.13
CA MET A 140 3.13 -9.20 0.50
C MET A 140 3.02 -9.56 -0.99
N THR A 141 4.15 -9.59 -1.72
CA THR A 141 4.22 -10.02 -3.13
C THR A 141 3.81 -11.48 -3.29
N ASN A 142 4.29 -12.36 -2.41
CA ASN A 142 3.92 -13.78 -2.38
C ASN A 142 2.44 -13.97 -2.06
N ALA A 143 1.90 -13.21 -1.10
CA ALA A 143 0.47 -13.23 -0.78
C ALA A 143 -0.40 -12.88 -1.99
N PHE A 144 -0.01 -11.87 -2.77
CA PHE A 144 -0.73 -11.45 -3.96
C PHE A 144 -0.68 -12.52 -5.07
N ALA A 145 0.50 -13.09 -5.34
CA ALA A 145 0.66 -14.16 -6.32
C ALA A 145 -0.15 -15.41 -5.96
N ASP A 146 -0.11 -15.82 -4.69
CA ASP A 146 -0.84 -17.00 -4.22
C ASP A 146 -2.36 -16.81 -4.27
N ALA A 147 -2.85 -15.60 -3.97
CA ALA A 147 -4.28 -15.28 -4.12
C ALA A 147 -4.70 -15.34 -5.60
N CYS A 148 -3.91 -14.80 -6.53
CA CYS A 148 -4.18 -14.91 -7.96
C CYS A 148 -4.19 -16.39 -8.42
N ARG A 149 -3.20 -17.17 -7.98
CA ARG A 149 -3.12 -18.60 -8.28
C ARG A 149 -4.34 -19.37 -7.77
N GLN A 150 -4.81 -19.05 -6.57
CA GLN A 150 -6.00 -19.68 -6.00
C GLN A 150 -7.23 -19.48 -6.89
N VAL A 151 -7.46 -18.27 -7.40
CA VAL A 151 -8.60 -18.02 -8.30
C VAL A 151 -8.45 -18.82 -9.60
N LEU A 152 -7.26 -18.81 -10.21
CA LEU A 152 -6.99 -19.53 -11.46
C LEU A 152 -7.20 -21.04 -11.34
N MET A 153 -6.89 -21.63 -10.18
CA MET A 153 -6.99 -23.07 -9.95
C MET A 153 -8.34 -23.51 -9.35
N ALA A 154 -9.13 -22.58 -8.80
CA ALA A 154 -10.41 -22.91 -8.20
C ALA A 154 -11.43 -23.40 -9.25
N GLN A 155 -12.33 -24.26 -8.81
CA GLN A 155 -13.40 -24.85 -9.64
C GLN A 155 -14.79 -24.55 -9.06
N GLY A 156 -14.86 -23.56 -8.16
CA GLY A 156 -16.07 -23.21 -7.43
C GLY A 156 -16.92 -22.16 -8.15
N VAL A 157 -17.75 -21.50 -7.35
CA VAL A 157 -18.57 -20.38 -7.81
C VAL A 157 -17.66 -19.16 -7.99
N PRO A 158 -17.62 -18.51 -9.17
CA PRO A 158 -16.65 -17.45 -9.48
C PRO A 158 -16.54 -16.36 -8.40
N GLU A 159 -17.66 -15.82 -7.94
CA GLU A 159 -17.69 -14.75 -6.94
C GLU A 159 -17.16 -15.22 -5.58
N ARG A 160 -17.47 -16.47 -5.21
CA ARG A 160 -16.96 -17.08 -3.99
C ARG A 160 -15.46 -17.36 -4.09
N ASP A 161 -14.97 -17.80 -5.24
CA ASP A 161 -13.55 -18.08 -5.44
C ASP A 161 -12.70 -16.81 -5.28
N VAL A 162 -13.18 -15.67 -5.80
CA VAL A 162 -12.54 -14.36 -5.62
C VAL A 162 -12.58 -13.92 -4.17
N ALA A 163 -13.76 -13.99 -3.53
CA ALA A 163 -13.90 -13.63 -2.12
C ALA A 163 -13.05 -14.53 -1.20
N ASP A 164 -12.97 -15.83 -1.47
CA ASP A 164 -12.15 -16.77 -0.70
C ASP A 164 -10.64 -16.52 -0.92
N ALA A 165 -10.20 -16.25 -2.15
CA ALA A 165 -8.82 -15.86 -2.42
C ALA A 165 -8.44 -14.56 -1.70
N TYR A 166 -9.33 -13.57 -1.68
CA TYR A 166 -9.10 -12.33 -0.95
C TYR A 166 -9.05 -12.56 0.57
N ASN A 167 -10.13 -13.10 1.15
CA ASN A 167 -10.31 -13.18 2.60
C ASN A 167 -9.45 -14.23 3.28
N ARG A 168 -9.11 -15.32 2.58
CA ARG A 168 -8.36 -16.45 3.17
C ARG A 168 -6.88 -16.44 2.82
N ILE A 169 -6.48 -15.72 1.77
CA ILE A 169 -5.08 -15.68 1.32
C ILE A 169 -4.54 -14.26 1.38
N TRP A 170 -5.07 -13.34 0.57
CA TRP A 170 -4.53 -11.99 0.46
C TRP A 170 -4.54 -11.25 1.80
N ALA A 171 -5.72 -10.98 2.36
CA ALA A 171 -5.87 -10.17 3.56
C ALA A 171 -5.04 -10.67 4.75
N PRO A 172 -5.15 -11.94 5.20
CA PRO A 172 -4.39 -12.40 6.36
C PRO A 172 -2.87 -12.39 6.13
N ARG A 173 -2.41 -12.70 4.91
CA ARG A 173 -0.96 -12.75 4.63
C ARG A 173 -0.36 -11.38 4.34
N ALA A 174 -1.11 -10.47 3.74
CA ALA A 174 -0.72 -9.08 3.59
C ALA A 174 -0.61 -8.40 4.96
N LEU A 175 -1.57 -8.63 5.86
CA LEU A 175 -1.49 -8.18 7.26
C LEU A 175 -0.27 -8.76 7.99
N ALA A 176 0.01 -10.06 7.82
CA ALA A 176 1.21 -10.68 8.39
C ALA A 176 2.51 -10.05 7.85
N ALA A 177 2.56 -9.74 6.55
CA ALA A 177 3.71 -9.06 5.93
C ALA A 177 3.89 -7.62 6.46
N ILE A 178 2.79 -6.90 6.70
CA ILE A 178 2.82 -5.56 7.31
C ILE A 178 3.33 -5.64 8.76
N LEU A 179 2.84 -6.60 9.56
CA LEU A 179 3.31 -6.80 10.93
C LEU A 179 4.80 -7.16 11.00
N ALA A 180 5.28 -7.99 10.06
CA ALA A 180 6.70 -8.30 9.95
C ALA A 180 7.53 -7.06 9.56
N ALA A 181 7.02 -6.24 8.63
CA ALA A 181 7.63 -4.96 8.25
C ALA A 181 7.70 -3.96 9.43
N GLU A 182 6.65 -3.88 10.24
CA GLU A 182 6.66 -3.08 11.47
C GLU A 182 7.71 -3.58 12.47
N SER A 183 7.79 -4.90 12.68
CA SER A 183 8.79 -5.48 13.57
C SER A 183 10.20 -5.20 13.10
N GLU A 184 10.45 -5.22 11.79
CA GLU A 184 11.73 -4.88 11.20
C GLU A 184 12.06 -3.40 11.40
N LEU A 185 11.13 -2.48 11.10
CA LEU A 185 11.33 -1.04 11.32
C LEU A 185 11.51 -0.67 12.80
N ARG A 186 10.89 -1.42 13.72
CA ARG A 186 11.06 -1.21 15.17
C ARG A 186 12.45 -1.61 15.68
N ALA A 187 13.23 -2.35 14.89
CA ALA A 187 14.64 -2.62 15.20
C ALA A 187 15.57 -1.48 14.76
N GLU A 188 15.08 -0.57 13.91
CA GLU A 188 15.83 0.60 13.43
C GLU A 188 15.74 1.78 14.41
N PRO A 189 16.63 2.80 14.29
CA PRO A 189 16.52 4.01 15.08
C PRO A 189 15.16 4.71 14.91
N LEU A 190 14.47 4.92 16.02
CA LEU A 190 13.16 5.57 16.13
C LEU A 190 13.19 6.66 17.21
N PRO A 191 12.32 7.68 17.14
CA PRO A 191 12.25 8.69 18.18
C PRO A 191 11.76 8.04 19.49
N PRO A 192 12.32 8.43 20.65
CA PRO A 192 11.96 7.85 21.94
C PRO A 192 10.46 7.99 22.21
N ALA A 193 9.83 6.96 22.80
CA ALA A 193 8.41 6.97 23.13
C ALA A 193 8.05 8.18 24.00
N LEU A 194 6.82 8.68 23.89
CA LEU A 194 6.36 9.79 24.74
C LEU A 194 6.33 9.34 26.21
N VAL A 195 7.01 10.10 27.07
CA VAL A 195 6.99 9.90 28.51
C VAL A 195 6.08 10.96 29.11
N PHE A 196 5.02 10.53 29.79
CA PHE A 196 4.08 11.43 30.45
C PHE A 196 4.34 11.48 31.96
N GLY A 197 4.05 12.63 32.58
CA GLY A 197 4.08 12.75 34.04
C GLY A 197 3.05 11.84 34.71
N GLU A 198 3.45 11.21 35.81
CA GLU A 198 2.65 10.22 36.53
C GLU A 198 1.40 10.85 37.19
N PRO A 199 0.31 10.08 37.34
CA PRO A 199 -0.86 10.52 38.10
C PRO A 199 -0.48 11.01 39.51
N GLY A 200 -0.94 12.20 39.87
CA GLY A 200 -0.65 12.82 41.18
C GLY A 200 0.65 13.62 41.26
N SER A 201 1.43 13.69 40.17
CA SER A 201 2.54 14.64 40.04
C SER A 201 2.06 16.03 39.59
N ALA A 202 2.89 17.06 39.80
CA ALA A 202 2.63 18.40 39.26
C ALA A 202 2.62 18.43 37.73
N ASP A 203 3.25 17.45 37.09
CA ASP A 203 3.43 17.33 35.65
C ASP A 203 2.48 16.29 35.02
N TYR A 204 1.41 15.89 35.73
CA TYR A 204 0.44 14.93 35.22
C TYR A 204 -0.10 15.35 33.85
N ASN A 205 -0.14 14.41 32.89
CA ASN A 205 -0.48 14.63 31.47
C ASN A 205 0.46 15.58 30.70
N THR A 206 1.60 15.98 31.26
CA THR A 206 2.63 16.73 30.56
C THR A 206 3.64 15.77 29.94
N ILE A 207 4.08 16.05 28.70
CA ILE A 207 5.13 15.27 28.02
C ILE A 207 6.49 15.70 28.58
N LEU A 208 7.15 14.80 29.29
CA LEU A 208 8.41 15.07 29.99
C LEU A 208 9.64 15.05 29.08
N ASN A 209 9.59 14.29 27.98
CA ASN A 209 10.73 14.10 27.07
C ASN A 209 10.56 14.81 25.72
N LEU A 210 9.83 15.93 25.69
CA LEU A 210 9.51 16.63 24.45
C LEU A 210 10.78 17.15 23.73
N GLU A 211 11.76 17.67 24.47
CA GLU A 211 13.02 18.18 23.91
C GLU A 211 13.89 17.06 23.33
N GLU A 212 14.04 15.96 24.07
CA GLU A 212 14.78 14.76 23.63
C GLU A 212 14.16 14.20 22.34
N ARG A 213 12.84 14.04 22.32
CA ARG A 213 12.11 13.58 21.13
C ARG A 213 12.24 14.58 19.99
N GLY A 214 12.19 15.89 20.26
CA GLY A 214 12.42 16.95 19.28
C GLY A 214 13.80 16.86 18.63
N SER A 215 14.83 16.63 19.43
CA SER A 215 16.22 16.45 18.99
C SER A 215 16.38 15.19 18.14
N ALA A 216 15.85 14.04 18.59
CA ALA A 216 15.90 12.80 17.82
C ALA A 216 15.18 12.91 16.47
N MET A 217 14.04 13.60 16.42
CA MET A 217 13.35 13.87 15.17
C MET A 217 14.05 14.92 14.29
N GLY A 218 15.11 15.58 14.75
CA GLY A 218 15.98 16.41 13.90
C GLY A 218 16.83 15.58 12.93
N ASP A 219 17.01 14.29 13.24
CA ASP A 219 17.68 13.33 12.37
C ASP A 219 16.73 12.84 11.26
N ALA A 220 17.19 12.92 10.00
CA ALA A 220 16.38 12.58 8.84
C ALA A 220 16.09 11.08 8.72
N GLU A 221 17.01 10.22 9.16
CA GLU A 221 16.84 8.76 9.15
C GLU A 221 15.80 8.35 10.19
N VAL A 222 15.94 8.85 11.42
CA VAL A 222 14.97 8.63 12.52
C VAL A 222 13.58 9.12 12.12
N TRP A 223 13.49 10.30 11.50
CA TRP A 223 12.24 10.85 11.00
C TRP A 223 11.61 9.96 9.91
N ASN A 224 12.40 9.55 8.92
CA ASN A 224 11.89 8.70 7.83
C ASN A 224 11.43 7.33 8.33
N ASN A 225 12.15 6.71 9.27
CA ASN A 225 11.74 5.44 9.88
C ASN A 225 10.42 5.59 10.65
N PHE A 226 10.26 6.69 11.40
CA PHE A 226 9.02 7.00 12.09
C PHE A 226 7.84 7.22 11.14
N GLU A 227 8.03 7.94 10.03
CA GLU A 227 7.00 8.14 9.01
C GLU A 227 6.60 6.82 8.33
N ARG A 228 7.58 5.98 7.96
CA ARG A 228 7.30 4.65 7.36
C ARG A 228 6.55 3.75 8.32
N LEU A 229 6.91 3.75 9.61
CA LEU A 229 6.20 2.98 10.64
C LEU A 229 4.75 3.45 10.77
N SER A 230 4.52 4.77 10.77
CA SER A 230 3.18 5.34 10.80
C SER A 230 2.34 4.93 9.59
N MET A 231 2.94 4.86 8.39
CA MET A 231 2.24 4.40 7.18
C MET A 231 1.79 2.94 7.28
N LEU A 232 2.64 2.06 7.84
CA LEU A 232 2.28 0.65 8.05
C LEU A 232 1.09 0.49 9.00
N ASP A 233 1.04 1.29 10.08
CA ASP A 233 -0.10 1.31 11.00
C ASP A 233 -1.41 1.67 10.25
N TYR A 234 -1.36 2.67 9.36
CA TYR A 234 -2.53 3.06 8.53
C TYR A 234 -2.87 2.03 7.44
N TYR A 235 -1.87 1.33 6.89
CA TYR A 235 -2.13 0.23 5.96
C TYR A 235 -2.90 -0.90 6.63
N ARG A 236 -2.66 -1.19 7.91
CA ARG A 236 -3.46 -2.18 8.65
C ARG A 236 -4.91 -1.76 8.76
N ALA A 237 -5.16 -0.49 9.13
CA ALA A 237 -6.53 0.05 9.19
C ALA A 237 -7.26 -0.06 7.84
N SER A 238 -6.54 -0.10 6.72
CA SER A 238 -7.15 -0.27 5.40
C SER A 238 -7.77 -1.66 5.14
N PHE A 239 -7.54 -2.64 6.02
CA PHE A 239 -8.14 -3.98 5.96
C PHE A 239 -9.40 -4.13 6.81
N ASP A 240 -9.76 -3.12 7.62
CA ASP A 240 -10.96 -3.17 8.47
C ASP A 240 -12.25 -3.22 7.62
N ASP A 241 -12.22 -2.59 6.44
CA ASP A 241 -13.31 -2.62 5.47
C ASP A 241 -12.94 -3.46 4.25
N PRO A 242 -13.68 -4.55 3.95
CA PRO A 242 -13.47 -5.28 2.71
C PRO A 242 -13.82 -4.39 1.50
N PRO A 243 -13.05 -4.48 0.39
CA PRO A 243 -13.30 -3.67 -0.78
C PRO A 243 -14.66 -4.01 -1.41
N PRO A 244 -15.44 -3.00 -1.84
CA PRO A 244 -16.77 -3.21 -2.44
C PRO A 244 -16.71 -4.02 -3.73
N GLU A 245 -15.54 -4.11 -4.38
CA GLU A 245 -15.30 -4.96 -5.55
C GLU A 245 -15.42 -6.47 -5.27
N LEU A 246 -15.44 -6.90 -4.01
CA LEU A 246 -15.70 -8.30 -3.64
C LEU A 246 -17.19 -8.65 -3.66
N GLU A 247 -18.08 -7.65 -3.74
CA GLU A 247 -19.52 -7.89 -3.83
C GLU A 247 -19.85 -8.65 -5.13
N PRO A 248 -20.69 -9.71 -5.10
CA PRO A 248 -21.01 -10.50 -6.28
C PRO A 248 -21.48 -9.66 -7.48
N ARG A 249 -22.27 -8.61 -7.23
CA ARG A 249 -22.74 -7.68 -8.26
C ARG A 249 -21.60 -6.89 -8.92
N ALA A 250 -20.58 -6.51 -8.15
CA ALA A 250 -19.45 -5.73 -8.63
C ALA A 250 -18.52 -6.64 -9.46
N ILE A 251 -18.30 -7.88 -9.01
CA ILE A 251 -17.56 -8.90 -9.76
C ILE A 251 -18.23 -9.13 -11.11
N ARG A 252 -19.54 -9.40 -11.15
CA ARG A 252 -20.28 -9.60 -12.41
C ARG A 252 -20.18 -8.40 -13.35
N ALA A 253 -20.37 -7.19 -12.82
CA ALA A 253 -20.27 -5.96 -13.60
C ALA A 253 -18.87 -5.78 -14.21
N LEU A 254 -17.80 -6.08 -13.45
CA LEU A 254 -16.41 -6.00 -13.93
C LEU A 254 -16.13 -7.04 -15.03
N LEU A 255 -16.76 -8.22 -14.93
CA LEU A 255 -16.62 -9.31 -15.89
C LEU A 255 -17.53 -9.17 -17.12
N GLY A 256 -18.45 -8.20 -17.13
CA GLY A 256 -19.46 -8.06 -18.19
C GLY A 256 -20.46 -9.21 -18.23
N LEU A 257 -20.76 -9.82 -17.07
CA LEU A 257 -21.70 -10.94 -16.88
C LEU A 257 -23.05 -10.48 -16.33
#